data_AF-I3T2R2-F1
#
_entry.id   AF-I3T2R2-F1
#
_cell.length_a   1.000
_cell.length_b   1.000
_cell.length_c   1.000
_cell.angle_alpha   90.00
_cell.angle_beta   90.00
_cell.angle_gamma   90.00
#
_symmetry.space_group_name_H-M   'P 1'
#
loop_
_entity.id
_entity.type
_entity.pdbx_description
1 polymer ?
#
loop_
_entity_poly.entity_id
_entity_poly.type
_entity_poly.pdbx_seq_one_letter_code
_entity_poly.pdbx_strand_id
1 'polypeptide(L)'
;MNDLLTDSFVSEANHGQPSRQGDIEMGLRDQRSSSDMGMEAFNKQIQDADKQIEKVSALLQKLKEANEESKAVTKASAMKAIKKRMEKDIDEVGKIAHGVKAKIEAINRENLNNRQKPGCEKGTGIDRARMNMTNSLTKKFRDLMTEFQTLRQRIQDEYREVVERRVITVTGTRPDDETIDT
;
A
#
# COMPACT_ATOMS: atom_id res chain seq x y z
N MET A 1 -28.00 45.08 60.22
CA MET A 1 -28.38 43.67 60.43
C MET A 1 -29.80 43.50 59.94
N ASN A 2 -30.07 42.38 59.27
CA ASN A 2 -31.25 42.09 58.47
C ASN A 2 -32.56 42.01 59.26
N ASP A 3 -33.67 42.33 58.60
CA ASP A 3 -34.91 41.53 58.55
C ASP A 3 -35.58 41.84 57.19
N LEU A 4 -35.76 40.91 56.24
CA LEU A 4 -36.64 39.73 56.16
C LEU A 4 -38.14 40.05 56.26
N LEU A 5 -38.84 39.69 55.16
CA LEU A 5 -40.29 39.57 54.95
C LEU A 5 -41.03 40.80 54.40
N THR A 6 -41.10 40.91 53.07
CA THR A 6 -42.39 41.19 52.43
C THR A 6 -42.45 40.45 51.10
N ASP A 7 -43.40 39.52 51.07
CA ASP A 7 -43.91 38.79 49.93
C ASP A 7 -44.53 39.77 48.93
N SER A 8 -44.17 39.67 47.66
CA SER A 8 -44.88 40.33 46.57
C SER A 8 -44.68 39.52 45.29
N PHE A 9 -45.46 38.45 45.19
CA PHE A 9 -45.84 37.89 43.91
C PHE A 9 -46.63 38.95 43.12
N VAL A 10 -45.96 39.58 42.14
CA VAL A 10 -46.61 40.10 40.94
C VAL A 10 -45.84 39.56 39.76
N SER A 11 -46.42 38.55 39.12
CA SER A 11 -46.11 38.22 37.75
C SER A 11 -46.60 39.38 36.88
N GLU A 12 -45.68 40.10 36.24
CA GLU A 12 -46.04 40.77 35.00
C GLU A 12 -44.86 40.69 34.03
N ALA A 13 -45.19 40.11 32.88
CA ALA A 13 -44.30 39.96 31.77
C ALA A 13 -43.72 41.31 31.35
N ASN A 14 -42.49 41.29 30.85
CA ASN A 14 -42.18 41.49 29.43
C ASN A 14 -40.82 42.19 29.24
N HIS A 15 -40.14 41.76 28.17
CA HIS A 15 -38.99 42.39 27.49
C HIS A 15 -37.58 42.16 28.03
N GLY A 16 -36.92 41.19 27.39
CA GLY A 16 -35.81 41.58 26.53
C GLY A 16 -34.45 40.96 26.86
N GLN A 17 -34.05 40.04 25.97
CA GLN A 17 -32.69 39.52 25.76
C GLN A 17 -32.23 38.36 26.67
N PRO A 18 -32.33 37.11 26.20
CA PRO A 18 -31.31 36.13 26.53
C PRO A 18 -30.06 36.48 25.71
N SER A 19 -28.97 36.79 26.43
CA SER A 19 -27.61 36.67 25.95
C SER A 19 -27.48 35.32 25.27
N ARG A 20 -27.50 35.32 23.93
CA ARG A 20 -27.06 34.18 23.14
C ARG A 20 -25.58 34.01 23.49
N GLN A 21 -25.30 33.15 24.46
CA GLN A 21 -24.08 32.37 24.47
C GLN A 21 -23.95 31.80 23.07
N GLY A 22 -23.14 32.48 22.26
CA GLY A 22 -22.65 31.95 21.02
C GLY A 22 -21.92 30.69 21.39
N ASP A 23 -22.54 29.57 21.06
CA ASP A 23 -21.92 28.26 21.06
C ASP A 23 -20.64 28.35 20.20
N ILE A 24 -19.48 28.43 20.85
CA ILE A 24 -18.15 28.48 20.22
C ILE A 24 -17.81 27.08 19.64
N GLU A 25 -18.73 26.11 19.71
CA GLU A 25 -18.57 24.78 19.12
C GLU A 25 -19.06 24.69 17.66
N MET A 26 -19.67 25.74 17.11
CA MET A 26 -20.06 25.77 15.70
C MET A 26 -18.98 26.46 14.87
N GLY A 27 -17.86 25.74 14.64
CA GLY A 27 -16.87 26.10 13.64
C GLY A 27 -17.58 26.47 12.33
N LEU A 28 -17.23 27.63 11.78
CA LEU A 28 -17.73 28.21 10.53
C LEU A 28 -18.10 27.12 9.52
N ARG A 29 -19.40 26.79 9.46
CA ARG A 29 -19.96 25.98 8.38
C ARG A 29 -20.06 26.90 7.17
N ASP A 30 -18.92 27.09 6.50
CA ASP A 30 -18.93 27.48 5.10
C ASP A 30 -19.53 26.32 4.30
N GLN A 31 -20.85 26.40 4.12
CA GLN A 31 -21.55 25.64 3.12
C GLN A 31 -21.20 26.21 1.74
N ARG A 32 -20.64 25.32 0.90
CA ARG A 32 -20.71 25.25 -0.58
C ARG A 32 -19.42 25.62 -1.31
N SER A 33 -18.59 24.60 -1.59
CA SER A 33 -18.43 24.04 -2.95
C SER A 33 -17.30 23.00 -2.96
N SER A 34 -17.57 21.77 -3.45
CA SER A 34 -16.69 20.60 -3.53
C SER A 34 -16.47 19.82 -2.22
N SER A 35 -17.51 19.12 -1.74
CA SER A 35 -17.42 18.19 -0.59
C SER A 35 -16.43 17.03 -0.80
N ASP A 36 -16.00 16.76 -2.04
CA ASP A 36 -15.07 15.67 -2.32
C ASP A 36 -13.59 16.10 -2.31
N MET A 37 -13.24 17.38 -2.51
CA MET A 37 -11.82 17.85 -2.61
C MET A 37 -10.88 16.93 -3.46
N GLY A 38 -11.44 16.13 -4.38
CA GLY A 38 -10.72 15.09 -5.13
C GLY A 38 -10.26 13.89 -4.30
N MET A 39 -10.95 13.55 -3.21
CA MET A 39 -10.64 12.44 -2.31
C MET A 39 -11.21 11.12 -2.85
N GLU A 40 -12.37 11.12 -3.50
CA GLU A 40 -12.94 9.94 -4.16
C GLU A 40 -12.01 9.46 -5.28
N ALA A 41 -11.57 10.38 -6.15
CA ALA A 41 -10.62 10.08 -7.21
C ALA A 41 -9.30 9.53 -6.65
N PHE A 42 -8.79 10.14 -5.58
CA PHE A 42 -7.59 9.68 -4.87
C PHE A 42 -7.76 8.27 -4.29
N ASN A 43 -8.88 8.02 -3.60
CA ASN A 43 -9.18 6.72 -3.01
C ASN A 43 -9.26 5.63 -4.08
N LYS A 44 -9.84 5.94 -5.25
CA LYS A 44 -9.87 5.03 -6.39
C LYS A 44 -8.45 4.70 -6.90
N GLN A 45 -7.58 5.71 -7.03
CA GLN A 45 -6.18 5.48 -7.42
C GLN A 45 -5.43 4.60 -6.42
N ILE A 46 -5.62 4.83 -5.12
CA ILE A 46 -5.04 4.01 -4.05
C ILE A 46 -5.54 2.56 -4.17
N GLN A 47 -6.85 2.34 -4.30
CA GLN A 47 -7.43 1.00 -4.46
C GLN A 47 -6.90 0.30 -5.74
N ASP A 48 -6.78 1.03 -6.84
CA ASP A 48 -6.29 0.47 -8.11
C ASP A 48 -4.79 0.13 -8.07
N ALA A 49 -4.01 0.83 -7.25
CA ALA A 49 -2.63 0.45 -6.97
C ALA A 49 -2.57 -0.73 -5.99
N ASP A 50 -3.41 -0.75 -4.96
CA ASP A 50 -3.46 -1.82 -3.96
C ASP A 50 -3.85 -3.17 -4.58
N LYS A 51 -4.85 -3.20 -5.47
CA LYS A 51 -5.21 -4.39 -6.26
C LYS A 51 -4.06 -4.94 -7.10
N GLN A 52 -3.18 -4.07 -7.59
CA GLN A 52 -2.01 -4.50 -8.36
C GLN A 52 -0.92 -5.06 -7.44
N ILE A 53 -0.76 -4.50 -6.24
CA ILE A 53 0.11 -5.06 -5.19
C ILE A 53 -0.39 -6.45 -4.77
N GLU A 54 -1.71 -6.62 -4.61
CA GLU A 54 -2.30 -7.94 -4.32
C GLU A 54 -2.01 -8.98 -5.41
N LYS A 55 -2.05 -8.57 -6.69
CA LYS A 55 -1.65 -9.44 -7.80
C LYS A 55 -0.19 -9.85 -7.72
N VAL A 56 0.72 -8.92 -7.39
CA VAL A 56 2.13 -9.25 -7.16
C VAL A 56 2.28 -10.25 -6.01
N SER A 57 1.53 -10.05 -4.91
CA SER A 57 1.54 -10.97 -3.77
C SER A 57 1.08 -12.38 -4.15
N ALA A 58 0.01 -12.49 -4.95
CA ALA A 58 -0.48 -13.78 -5.44
C ALA A 58 0.54 -14.49 -6.36
N LEU A 59 1.22 -13.75 -7.24
CA LEU A 59 2.30 -14.31 -8.07
C LEU A 59 3.49 -14.76 -7.23
N LEU A 60 3.85 -13.98 -6.21
CA LEU A 60 4.94 -14.32 -5.30
C LEU A 60 4.64 -15.60 -4.51
N GLN A 61 3.39 -15.80 -4.09
CA GLN A 61 2.95 -17.04 -3.45
C GLN A 61 3.05 -18.24 -4.40
N LYS A 62 2.58 -18.10 -5.65
CA LYS A 62 2.75 -19.15 -6.69
C LYS A 62 4.21 -19.48 -6.95
N LEU A 63 5.07 -18.46 -6.98
CA LEU A 63 6.50 -18.62 -7.19
C LEU A 63 7.15 -19.42 -6.06
N LYS A 64 6.74 -19.19 -4.79
CA LYS A 64 7.17 -20.00 -3.65
C LYS A 64 6.74 -21.45 -3.77
N GLU A 65 5.47 -21.69 -4.11
CA GLU A 65 4.92 -23.03 -4.28
C GLU A 65 5.63 -23.79 -5.41
N ALA A 66 5.88 -23.12 -6.53
CA ALA A 66 6.62 -23.67 -7.65
C ALA A 66 8.08 -24.00 -7.27
N ASN A 67 8.72 -23.17 -6.45
CA ASN A 67 10.06 -23.43 -5.95
C ASN A 67 10.09 -24.67 -5.05
N GLU A 68 9.15 -24.79 -4.10
CA GLU A 68 9.06 -25.98 -3.25
C GLU A 68 8.74 -27.25 -4.05
N GLU A 69 7.87 -27.17 -5.06
CA GLU A 69 7.61 -28.27 -6.00
C GLU A 69 8.90 -28.70 -6.73
N SER A 70 9.73 -27.75 -7.14
CA SER A 70 10.98 -28.03 -7.85
C SER A 70 11.96 -28.89 -7.04
N LYS A 71 11.92 -28.78 -5.70
CA LYS A 71 12.78 -29.54 -4.78
C LYS A 71 12.38 -31.01 -4.67
N ALA A 72 11.09 -31.30 -4.79
CA ALA A 72 10.56 -32.67 -4.69
C ALA A 72 10.71 -33.46 -6.00
N VAL A 73 10.90 -32.77 -7.13
CA VAL A 73 10.93 -33.39 -8.46
C VAL A 73 12.33 -33.87 -8.86
N THR A 74 12.44 -35.16 -9.17
CA THR A 74 13.69 -35.77 -9.63
C THR A 74 13.84 -35.81 -11.15
N LYS A 75 12.73 -35.85 -11.89
CA LYS A 75 12.71 -35.93 -13.36
C LYS A 75 13.17 -34.61 -13.99
N ALA A 76 14.19 -34.68 -14.86
CA ALA A 76 14.77 -33.52 -15.54
C ALA A 76 13.74 -32.73 -16.38
N SER A 77 12.84 -33.41 -17.09
CA SER A 77 11.80 -32.76 -17.90
C SER A 77 10.81 -31.96 -17.04
N ALA A 78 10.45 -32.48 -15.87
CA ALA A 78 9.55 -31.80 -14.94
C ALA A 78 10.24 -30.62 -14.25
N MET A 79 11.53 -30.74 -13.86
CA MET A 79 12.31 -29.60 -13.37
C MET A 79 12.40 -28.47 -14.38
N LYS A 80 12.67 -28.78 -15.66
CA LYS A 80 12.72 -27.78 -16.73
C LYS A 80 11.37 -27.09 -16.93
N ALA A 81 10.26 -27.84 -16.85
CA ALA A 81 8.91 -27.26 -16.92
C ALA A 81 8.62 -26.32 -15.75
N ILE A 82 9.01 -26.69 -14.53
CA ILE A 82 8.86 -25.85 -13.33
C ILE A 82 9.72 -24.59 -13.44
N LYS A 83 10.99 -24.69 -13.85
CA LYS A 83 11.89 -23.55 -14.11
C LYS A 83 11.23 -22.55 -15.06
N LYS A 84 10.73 -23.02 -16.20
CA LYS A 84 10.05 -22.19 -17.19
C LYS A 84 8.79 -21.49 -16.63
N ARG A 85 8.02 -22.16 -15.77
CA ARG A 85 6.86 -21.56 -15.10
C ARG A 85 7.31 -20.45 -14.13
N MET A 86 8.33 -20.69 -13.33
CA MET A 86 8.89 -19.69 -12.41
C MET A 86 9.46 -18.48 -13.14
N GLU A 87 10.18 -18.67 -14.25
CA GLU A 87 10.68 -17.58 -15.09
C GLU A 87 9.55 -16.68 -15.59
N LYS A 88 8.44 -17.29 -16.06
CA LYS A 88 7.25 -16.55 -16.48
C LYS A 88 6.64 -15.74 -15.33
N ASP A 89 6.52 -16.33 -14.14
CA ASP A 89 5.97 -15.65 -12.97
C ASP A 89 6.87 -14.48 -12.52
N ILE A 90 8.20 -14.66 -12.57
CA ILE A 90 9.20 -13.60 -12.30
C ILE A 90 9.05 -12.44 -13.28
N ASP A 91 8.91 -12.72 -14.57
CA ASP A 91 8.71 -11.69 -15.61
C ASP A 91 7.38 -10.93 -15.40
N GLU A 92 6.32 -11.65 -15.03
CA GLU A 92 5.01 -11.05 -14.77
C GLU A 92 5.04 -10.15 -13.53
N VAL A 93 5.70 -10.57 -12.45
CA VAL A 93 5.96 -9.72 -11.28
C VAL A 93 6.70 -8.45 -11.68
N GLY A 94 7.76 -8.56 -12.49
CA GLY A 94 8.53 -7.40 -12.96
C GLY A 94 7.67 -6.37 -13.71
N LYS A 95 6.80 -6.84 -14.62
CA LYS A 95 5.89 -5.98 -15.38
C LYS A 95 4.88 -5.25 -14.50
N ILE A 96 4.24 -5.97 -13.58
CA ILE A 96 3.24 -5.38 -12.67
C ILE A 96 3.91 -4.42 -11.70
N ALA A 97 5.07 -4.80 -11.14
CA ALA A 97 5.83 -3.97 -10.21
C ALA A 97 6.24 -2.63 -10.83
N HIS A 98 6.69 -2.61 -12.09
CA HIS A 98 6.98 -1.38 -12.80
C HIS A 98 5.74 -0.48 -12.91
N GLY A 99 4.59 -1.07 -13.24
CA GLY A 99 3.31 -0.36 -13.30
C GLY A 99 2.88 0.21 -11.94
N VAL A 100 3.01 -0.56 -10.86
CA VAL A 100 2.70 -0.11 -9.49
C VAL A 100 3.60 1.05 -9.08
N LYS A 101 4.91 0.95 -9.32
CA LYS A 101 5.87 2.01 -9.04
C LYS A 101 5.46 3.32 -9.73
N ALA A 102 5.18 3.25 -11.03
CA ALA A 102 4.74 4.42 -11.80
C ALA A 102 3.44 5.04 -11.26
N LYS A 103 2.46 4.21 -10.84
CA LYS A 103 1.23 4.69 -10.20
C LYS A 103 1.50 5.40 -8.87
N ILE A 104 2.34 4.85 -8.01
CA ILE A 104 2.70 5.46 -6.72
C ILE A 104 3.42 6.81 -6.94
N GLU A 105 4.32 6.89 -7.92
CA GLU A 105 4.99 8.14 -8.29
C GLU A 105 4.01 9.20 -8.81
N ALA A 106 3.02 8.79 -9.63
CA ALA A 106 1.96 9.67 -10.10
C ALA A 106 1.10 10.20 -8.94
N ILE A 107 0.65 9.32 -8.03
CA ILE A 107 -0.12 9.70 -6.83
C ILE A 107 0.68 10.69 -5.96
N ASN A 108 1.98 10.46 -5.77
CA ASN A 108 2.84 11.38 -5.03
C ASN A 108 2.91 12.76 -5.68
N ARG A 109 3.02 12.83 -7.01
CA ARG A 109 2.99 14.10 -7.75
C ARG A 109 1.65 14.81 -7.61
N GLU A 110 0.54 14.07 -7.71
CA GLU A 110 -0.80 14.61 -7.52
C GLU A 110 -1.02 15.15 -6.11
N ASN A 111 -0.50 14.46 -5.08
CA ASN A 111 -0.56 14.95 -3.70
C ASN A 111 0.17 16.28 -3.53
N LEU A 112 1.33 16.46 -4.16
CA LEU A 112 2.06 17.73 -4.14
C LEU A 112 1.28 18.84 -4.86
N ASN A 113 0.69 18.54 -6.01
CA ASN A 113 -0.14 19.50 -6.74
C ASN A 113 -1.41 19.87 -5.98
N ASN A 114 -2.00 18.93 -5.23
CA ASN A 114 -3.21 19.15 -4.45
C ASN A 114 -3.01 20.23 -3.36
N ARG A 115 -1.76 20.44 -2.90
CA ARG A 115 -1.43 21.49 -1.91
C ARG A 115 -1.62 22.91 -2.41
N GLN A 116 -1.76 23.12 -3.72
CA GLN A 116 -2.02 24.43 -4.30
C GLN A 116 -3.51 24.82 -4.19
N LYS A 117 -4.39 23.89 -3.81
CA LYS A 117 -5.82 24.15 -3.65
C LYS A 117 -6.15 24.68 -2.25
N PRO A 118 -7.06 25.66 -2.13
CA PRO A 118 -7.56 26.11 -0.83
C PRO A 118 -8.12 24.96 0.02
N GLY A 119 -7.74 24.88 1.29
CA GLY A 119 -8.16 23.83 2.23
C GLY A 119 -7.44 22.48 2.08
N CYS A 120 -6.52 22.37 1.13
CA CYS A 120 -5.68 21.19 0.89
C CYS A 120 -4.19 21.47 1.12
N GLU A 121 -3.86 22.61 1.73
CA GLU A 121 -2.49 23.06 1.95
C GLU A 121 -1.70 22.06 2.78
N LYS A 122 -0.37 22.18 2.74
CA LYS A 122 0.52 21.33 3.52
C LYS A 122 0.12 21.35 5.01
N GLY A 123 -0.06 20.17 5.59
CA GLY A 123 -0.38 20.00 7.01
C GLY A 123 -1.86 20.04 7.34
N THR A 124 -2.76 20.31 6.38
CA THR A 124 -4.22 20.14 6.54
C THR A 124 -4.60 18.68 6.79
N GLY A 125 -5.81 18.44 7.30
CA GLY A 125 -6.32 17.08 7.49
C GLY A 125 -6.33 16.26 6.20
N ILE A 126 -6.70 16.89 5.08
CA ILE A 126 -6.72 16.25 3.75
C ILE A 126 -5.30 15.92 3.28
N ASP A 127 -4.35 16.85 3.39
CA ASP A 127 -2.94 16.60 3.03
C ASP A 127 -2.36 15.45 3.86
N ARG A 128 -2.56 15.47 5.19
CA ARG A 128 -2.09 14.39 6.08
C ARG A 128 -2.70 13.04 5.71
N ALA A 129 -4.00 12.98 5.46
CA ALA A 129 -4.68 11.74 5.07
C ALA A 129 -4.12 11.17 3.77
N ARG A 130 -3.98 12.00 2.72
CA ARG A 130 -3.43 11.58 1.42
C ARG A 130 -1.99 11.11 1.54
N MET A 131 -1.15 11.83 2.27
CA MET A 131 0.25 11.47 2.52
C MET A 131 0.36 10.15 3.30
N ASN A 132 -0.41 9.98 4.37
CA ASN A 132 -0.39 8.76 5.18
C ASN A 132 -0.80 7.52 4.37
N MET A 133 -1.85 7.63 3.56
CA MET A 133 -2.33 6.54 2.71
C MET A 133 -1.29 6.19 1.64
N THR A 134 -0.71 7.19 0.98
CA THR A 134 0.31 6.99 -0.05
C THR A 134 1.61 6.39 0.53
N ASN A 135 2.02 6.84 1.72
CA ASN A 135 3.18 6.30 2.43
C ASN A 135 2.96 4.84 2.83
N SER A 136 1.78 4.51 3.34
CA SER A 136 1.42 3.12 3.69
C SER A 136 1.46 2.21 2.46
N LEU A 137 0.89 2.66 1.35
CA LEU A 137 0.92 1.93 0.07
C LEU A 137 2.35 1.74 -0.45
N THR A 138 3.18 2.80 -0.37
CA THR A 138 4.60 2.76 -0.76
C THR A 138 5.38 1.76 0.09
N LYS A 139 5.14 1.74 1.40
CA LYS A 139 5.76 0.79 2.32
C LYS A 139 5.36 -0.64 1.99
N LYS A 140 4.05 -0.92 1.85
CA LYS A 140 3.53 -2.25 1.48
C LYS A 140 4.18 -2.77 0.18
N PHE A 141 4.26 -1.92 -0.84
CA PHE A 141 4.90 -2.28 -2.10
C PHE A 141 6.40 -2.56 -1.92
N ARG A 142 7.12 -1.72 -1.18
CA ARG A 142 8.56 -1.90 -0.94
C ARG A 142 8.88 -3.19 -0.19
N ASP A 143 8.11 -3.49 0.86
CA ASP A 143 8.29 -4.70 1.67
C ASP A 143 8.07 -5.94 0.80
N LEU A 144 7.00 -5.95 -0.01
CA LEU A 144 6.70 -7.05 -0.95
C LEU A 144 7.80 -7.21 -2.02
N MET A 145 8.33 -6.12 -2.56
CA MET A 145 9.42 -6.18 -3.54
C MET A 145 10.73 -6.68 -2.92
N THR A 146 10.98 -6.37 -1.64
CA THR A 146 12.14 -6.89 -0.91
C THR A 146 12.04 -8.40 -0.73
N GLU A 147 10.84 -8.89 -0.38
CA GLU A 147 10.55 -10.32 -0.31
C GLU A 147 10.73 -11.00 -1.67
N PHE A 148 10.25 -10.38 -2.75
CA PHE A 148 10.43 -10.90 -4.11
C PHE A 148 11.90 -11.06 -4.48
N GLN A 149 12.74 -10.05 -4.22
CA GLN A 149 14.17 -10.14 -4.51
C GLN A 149 14.84 -11.24 -3.70
N THR A 150 14.46 -11.38 -2.42
CA THR A 150 14.97 -12.44 -1.54
C THR A 150 14.60 -13.83 -2.07
N LEU A 151 13.35 -14.01 -2.49
CA LEU A 151 12.88 -15.26 -3.07
C LEU A 151 13.57 -15.56 -4.40
N ARG A 152 13.73 -14.57 -5.26
CA ARG A 152 14.41 -14.73 -6.56
C ARG A 152 15.85 -15.20 -6.37
N GLN A 153 16.59 -14.58 -5.45
CA GLN A 153 17.96 -15.00 -5.13
C GLN A 153 17.98 -16.43 -4.61
N ARG A 154 17.09 -16.75 -3.67
CA ARG A 154 16.97 -18.09 -3.11
C ARG A 154 16.69 -19.16 -4.17
N ILE A 155 15.80 -18.88 -5.13
CA ILE A 155 15.52 -19.81 -6.24
C ILE A 155 16.76 -20.07 -7.08
N GLN A 156 17.54 -19.02 -7.37
CA GLN A 156 18.78 -19.15 -8.14
C GLN A 156 19.84 -19.97 -7.39
N ASP A 157 20.05 -19.66 -6.11
CA ASP A 157 21.03 -20.36 -5.27
C ASP A 157 20.66 -21.84 -5.11
N GLU A 158 19.39 -22.14 -4.80
CA GLU A 158 18.90 -23.52 -4.64
C GLU A 158 18.98 -24.31 -5.96
N TYR A 159 18.66 -23.68 -7.10
CA TYR A 159 18.80 -24.33 -8.41
C TYR A 159 20.25 -24.68 -8.70
N ARG A 160 21.17 -23.74 -8.49
CA ARG A 160 22.60 -23.93 -8.69
C ARG A 160 23.14 -25.09 -7.84
N GLU A 161 22.76 -25.13 -6.57
CA GLU A 161 23.16 -26.20 -5.65
C GLU A 161 22.62 -27.58 -6.10
N VAL A 162 21.37 -27.66 -6.56
CA VAL A 162 20.78 -28.91 -7.05
C VAL A 162 21.45 -29.39 -8.34
N VAL A 163 21.75 -28.49 -9.26
CA VAL A 163 22.46 -28.82 -10.51
C VAL A 163 23.88 -29.28 -10.20
N GLU A 164 24.62 -28.55 -9.37
CA GLU A 164 26.00 -28.89 -8.98
C GLU A 164 26.08 -30.28 -8.35
N ARG A 165 25.21 -30.59 -7.38
CA ARG A 165 25.14 -31.93 -6.75
C ARG A 165 24.87 -33.04 -7.78
N ARG A 166 23.95 -32.81 -8.72
CA ARG A 166 23.60 -33.80 -9.74
C ARG A 166 24.75 -34.01 -10.73
N VAL A 167 25.40 -32.95 -11.18
CA VAL A 167 26.53 -33.05 -12.10
C VAL A 167 27.70 -33.78 -11.44
N ILE A 168 28.04 -33.47 -10.18
CA ILE A 168 29.09 -34.19 -9.44
C ILE A 168 28.73 -35.68 -9.31
N THR A 169 27.47 -36.00 -9.00
CA THR A 169 27.04 -37.40 -8.85
C THR A 169 27.11 -38.16 -10.19
N VAL A 170 26.81 -37.50 -11.30
CA VAL A 170 26.78 -38.12 -12.63
C VAL A 170 28.17 -38.19 -13.29
N THR A 171 28.98 -37.15 -13.13
CA THR A 171 30.26 -36.97 -13.85
C THR A 171 31.49 -37.17 -12.96
N GLY A 172 31.34 -37.10 -11.64
CA GLY A 172 32.46 -37.12 -10.68
C GLY A 172 33.24 -35.80 -10.61
N THR A 173 32.89 -34.81 -11.44
CA THR A 173 33.60 -33.52 -11.54
C THR A 173 32.68 -32.35 -11.21
N ARG A 174 33.27 -31.29 -10.65
CA ARG A 174 32.54 -30.07 -10.30
C ARG A 174 32.31 -29.24 -11.57
N PRO A 175 31.05 -28.92 -11.94
CA PRO A 175 30.79 -28.05 -13.09
C PRO A 175 31.31 -26.63 -12.83
N ASP A 176 31.70 -25.96 -13.91
CA ASP A 176 32.01 -24.53 -13.94
C ASP A 176 30.73 -23.69 -13.86
N ASP A 177 30.86 -22.50 -13.27
CA ASP A 177 29.72 -21.62 -12.97
C ASP A 177 28.93 -21.21 -14.22
N GLU A 178 29.59 -21.03 -15.37
CA GLU A 178 28.94 -20.69 -16.65
C GLU A 178 28.02 -21.79 -17.17
N THR A 179 28.35 -23.07 -16.92
CA THR A 179 27.53 -24.21 -17.38
C THR A 179 26.24 -24.34 -16.57
N ILE A 180 26.24 -23.90 -15.31
CA ILE A 180 25.07 -24.02 -14.41
C ILE A 180 23.99 -22.98 -14.72
N ASP A 181 24.39 -21.81 -15.23
CA ASP A 181 23.47 -20.69 -15.52
C ASP A 181 22.81 -20.75 -16.93
N THR A 182 23.17 -21.75 -17.75
CA THR A 182 22.52 -22.04 -19.06
C THR A 182 21.17 -22.77 -18.95
#